data_AF-A0A0S4JU28-F1
#
_entry.id   AF-A0A0S4JU28-F1
#
_cell.length_a   1.000
_cell.length_b   1.000
_cell.length_c   1.000
_cell.angle_alpha   90.00
_cell.angle_beta   90.00
_cell.angle_gamma   90.00
#
_symmetry.space_group_name_H-M   'P 1'
#
loop_
_entity.id
_entity.type
_entity.pdbx_description
1 polymer ?
#
loop_
_entity_poly.entity_id
_entity_poly.type
_entity_poly.pdbx_seq_one_letter_code
_entity_poly.pdbx_strand_id
1 'polypeptide(L)'
;MLKLVINSAIVTHFFFFVHAVCFSQDDQDMSGRYVPPQRRVASGGSRKDASSFQRETFSALKRTFTGLANRVSFDNVQNVAVEVFRENVVRGRGLFCDALLRTQQFNPEVTQVFAALVAIVNRKIPRVGLLMLKRLVVGWRQRYRRRDWNGVRNVNIFVGHLYCMNVCSEGIVLAIIDEHLKDLSCTDHDVDLAIAEIDVVFRVMMER
;
A
#
# COMPACT_ATOMS: atom_id res chain seq x y z
N MET A 1 -26.27 6.61 -4.17
CA MET A 1 -26.55 5.18 -3.91
C MET A 1 -25.45 4.31 -4.51
N LEU A 2 -24.45 3.95 -3.71
CA LEU A 2 -23.65 2.72 -3.86
C LEU A 2 -22.81 2.59 -2.57
N LYS A 3 -23.50 2.23 -1.47
CA LYS A 3 -22.86 1.80 -0.23
C LYS A 3 -22.34 0.39 -0.49
N LEU A 4 -21.03 0.25 -0.71
CA LEU A 4 -20.38 -1.04 -0.81
C LEU A 4 -20.24 -1.57 0.62
N VAL A 5 -21.28 -2.30 1.04
CA VAL A 5 -21.32 -3.05 2.30
C VAL A 5 -20.20 -4.09 2.24
N ILE A 6 -19.05 -3.77 2.82
CA ILE A 6 -18.07 -4.78 3.20
C ILE A 6 -18.69 -5.48 4.41
N ASN A 7 -19.46 -6.53 4.13
CA ASN A 7 -20.10 -7.37 5.13
C ASN A 7 -19.04 -7.88 6.12
N SER A 8 -19.33 -7.69 7.40
CA SER A 8 -18.59 -8.07 8.60
C SER A 8 -18.15 -9.57 8.66
N ALA A 9 -18.59 -10.41 7.72
CA ALA A 9 -18.34 -11.84 7.70
C ALA A 9 -17.07 -12.31 6.94
N ILE A 10 -16.41 -11.45 6.14
CA ILE A 10 -15.18 -11.86 5.41
C ILE A 10 -13.92 -11.75 6.28
N VAL A 11 -13.99 -11.06 7.43
CA VAL A 11 -12.84 -10.81 8.31
C VAL A 11 -12.47 -12.03 9.16
N THR A 12 -13.38 -13.02 9.31
CA THR A 12 -13.21 -14.11 10.29
C THR A 12 -12.83 -15.47 9.66
N HIS A 13 -12.98 -15.66 8.34
CA HIS A 13 -12.76 -16.97 7.70
C HIS A 13 -11.62 -17.07 6.67
N PHE A 14 -10.79 -16.04 6.52
CA PHE A 14 -9.51 -16.13 5.79
C PHE A 14 -8.31 -16.38 6.74
N PHE A 15 -8.59 -17.09 7.84
CA PHE A 15 -7.62 -17.67 8.76
C PHE A 15 -7.01 -18.92 8.11
N PHE A 16 -5.68 -19.04 8.15
CA PHE A 16 -4.89 -20.09 7.50
C PHE A 16 -4.86 -20.04 5.96
N PHE A 17 -3.86 -19.33 5.43
CA PHE A 17 -2.85 -19.85 4.49
C PHE A 17 -2.21 -18.65 3.79
N VAL A 18 -1.11 -18.11 4.34
CA VAL A 18 0.02 -17.48 3.60
C VAL A 18 1.13 -17.25 4.63
N HIS A 19 2.00 -18.25 4.78
CA HIS A 19 3.40 -18.03 5.10
C HIS A 19 4.18 -18.29 3.80
N ALA A 20 5.32 -17.61 3.63
CA ALA A 20 6.09 -17.50 2.40
C ALA A 20 5.53 -16.51 1.36
N VAL A 21 5.71 -15.22 1.62
CA VAL A 21 5.98 -14.28 0.51
C VAL A 21 7.44 -13.90 0.61
N CYS A 22 8.18 -14.45 -0.37
CA CYS A 22 9.51 -14.06 -0.80
C CYS A 22 9.78 -12.57 -0.63
N PHE A 23 10.86 -12.26 0.08
CA PHE A 23 11.65 -11.06 -0.12
C PHE A 23 12.23 -11.11 -1.54
N SER A 24 11.51 -10.58 -2.52
CA SER A 24 11.97 -10.55 -3.91
C SER A 24 12.80 -9.29 -4.20
N GLN A 25 14.10 -9.39 -3.84
CA GLN A 25 15.20 -8.70 -4.51
C GLN A 25 15.26 -9.17 -5.98
N ASP A 26 14.42 -8.61 -6.85
CA ASP A 26 14.54 -8.90 -8.30
C ASP A 26 15.29 -7.76 -8.99
N ASP A 27 16.60 -7.77 -8.84
CA ASP A 27 17.60 -7.29 -9.82
C ASP A 27 19.05 -7.51 -9.32
N GLN A 28 19.26 -8.51 -8.46
CA GLN A 28 20.58 -9.07 -8.21
C GLN A 28 20.66 -10.39 -8.99
N ASP A 29 21.66 -10.55 -9.85
CA ASP A 29 22.14 -11.90 -10.15
C ASP A 29 22.46 -12.59 -8.81
N MET A 30 22.46 -13.92 -8.75
CA MET A 30 22.79 -14.71 -7.54
C MET A 30 24.17 -14.36 -6.91
N SER A 31 24.93 -13.43 -7.51
CA SER A 31 26.18 -12.81 -7.05
C SER A 31 26.04 -11.40 -6.43
N GLY A 32 24.82 -10.85 -6.28
CA GLY A 32 24.59 -9.57 -5.60
C GLY A 32 24.99 -8.31 -6.38
N ARG A 33 25.43 -8.44 -7.64
CA ARG A 33 25.96 -7.31 -8.43
C ARG A 33 24.86 -6.56 -9.18
N TYR A 34 24.78 -5.25 -8.99
CA TYR A 34 23.96 -4.38 -9.85
C TYR A 34 24.52 -4.37 -11.27
N VAL A 35 23.69 -4.72 -12.27
CA VAL A 35 24.05 -4.68 -13.68
C VAL A 35 23.36 -3.48 -14.34
N PRO A 36 24.11 -2.47 -14.82
CA PRO A 36 23.54 -1.30 -15.49
C PRO A 36 22.70 -1.68 -16.72
N PRO A 37 21.58 -0.98 -16.99
CA PRO A 37 20.65 -1.33 -18.08
C PRO A 37 21.32 -1.47 -19.45
N GLN A 38 22.30 -0.60 -19.75
CA GLN A 38 23.04 -0.59 -21.01
C GLN A 38 23.76 -1.92 -21.28
N ARG A 39 24.25 -2.60 -20.24
CA ARG A 39 24.92 -3.92 -20.38
C ARG A 39 23.94 -5.06 -20.61
N ARG A 40 22.65 -4.91 -20.28
CA ARG A 40 21.62 -5.96 -20.44
C ARG A 40 21.06 -6.02 -21.86
N VAL A 41 21.13 -4.92 -22.62
CA VAL A 41 20.66 -4.86 -24.00
C VAL A 41 21.62 -5.62 -24.94
N ALA A 42 22.92 -5.60 -24.64
CA ALA A 42 23.96 -6.25 -25.45
C ALA A 42 23.87 -7.79 -25.45
N SER A 43 23.18 -8.40 -24.48
CA SER A 43 23.02 -9.87 -24.37
C SER A 43 21.70 -10.40 -24.94
N GLY A 44 20.84 -9.55 -25.53
CA GLY A 44 19.47 -9.88 -25.94
C GLY A 44 19.30 -10.50 -27.33
N GLY A 45 20.28 -11.27 -27.82
CA GLY A 45 20.35 -11.74 -29.21
C GLY A 45 19.56 -13.01 -29.58
N SER A 46 18.74 -13.59 -28.70
CA SER A 46 17.96 -14.80 -29.01
C SER A 46 16.45 -14.54 -29.03
N ARG A 47 15.72 -15.27 -29.89
CA ARG A 47 14.26 -15.22 -30.01
C ARG A 47 13.65 -15.62 -28.66
N LYS A 48 13.28 -14.62 -27.85
CA LYS A 48 12.80 -14.79 -26.48
C LYS A 48 11.50 -15.60 -26.47
N ASP A 49 11.49 -16.71 -25.73
CA ASP A 49 10.28 -17.49 -25.47
C ASP A 49 9.20 -16.60 -24.86
N ALA A 50 7.92 -16.88 -25.15
CA ALA A 50 6.80 -16.09 -24.63
C ALA A 50 6.84 -15.92 -23.10
N SER A 51 7.28 -16.96 -22.36
CA SER A 51 7.46 -16.89 -20.90
C SER A 51 8.56 -15.91 -20.48
N SER A 52 9.67 -15.84 -21.21
CA SER A 52 10.77 -14.93 -20.88
C SER A 52 10.36 -13.47 -21.12
N PHE A 53 9.64 -13.20 -22.21
CA PHE A 53 9.06 -11.89 -22.51
C PHE A 53 8.03 -11.46 -21.44
N GLN A 54 7.18 -12.38 -20.98
CA GLN A 54 6.21 -12.07 -19.91
C GLN A 54 6.88 -11.71 -18.58
N ARG A 55 8.00 -12.35 -18.24
CA ARG A 55 8.79 -12.03 -17.03
C ARG A 55 9.46 -10.67 -17.18
N GLU A 56 10.07 -10.39 -18.32
CA GLU A 56 10.72 -9.10 -18.58
C GLU A 56 9.73 -7.93 -18.53
N THR A 57 8.57 -8.08 -19.17
CA THR A 57 7.50 -7.07 -19.11
C THR A 57 6.95 -6.88 -17.69
N PHE A 58 6.84 -7.96 -16.90
CA PHE A 58 6.42 -7.86 -15.50
C PHE A 58 7.48 -7.16 -14.62
N SER A 59 8.77 -7.46 -14.83
CA SER A 59 9.87 -6.78 -14.13
C SER A 59 9.96 -5.31 -14.52
N ALA A 60 9.75 -4.98 -15.79
CA ALA A 60 9.65 -3.59 -16.24
C ALA A 60 8.49 -2.86 -15.53
N LEU A 61 7.31 -3.47 -15.48
CA LEU A 61 6.13 -2.92 -14.79
C LEU A 61 6.41 -2.66 -13.29
N LYS A 62 7.11 -3.59 -12.61
CA LYS A 62 7.55 -3.43 -11.21
C LYS A 62 8.47 -2.21 -11.05
N ARG A 63 9.45 -2.05 -11.93
CA ARG A 63 10.37 -0.89 -11.90
C ARG A 63 9.63 0.42 -12.15
N THR A 64 8.69 0.45 -13.09
CA THR A 64 7.89 1.65 -13.38
C THR A 64 7.09 2.07 -12.15
N PHE A 65 6.36 1.16 -11.49
CA PHE A 65 5.61 1.52 -10.29
C PHE A 65 6.48 1.97 -9.12
N THR A 66 7.64 1.33 -8.91
CA THR A 66 8.59 1.77 -7.88
C THR A 66 9.13 3.17 -8.21
N GLY A 67 9.47 3.44 -9.47
CA GLY A 67 9.90 4.77 -9.92
C GLY A 67 8.82 5.84 -9.73
N LEU A 68 7.57 5.52 -10.06
CA LEU A 68 6.41 6.38 -9.84
C LEU A 68 6.19 6.70 -8.36
N ALA A 69 6.26 5.68 -7.50
CA ALA A 69 6.09 5.83 -6.05
C ALA A 69 7.17 6.72 -5.43
N ASN A 70 8.43 6.59 -5.87
CA ASN A 70 9.55 7.34 -5.29
C ASN A 70 9.57 8.83 -5.68
N ARG A 71 8.94 9.21 -6.79
CA ARG A 71 8.96 10.60 -7.29
C ARG A 71 7.65 11.35 -7.08
N VAL A 72 6.64 10.72 -6.50
CA VAL A 72 5.35 11.37 -6.27
C VAL A 72 5.49 12.44 -5.18
N SER A 73 4.91 13.60 -5.42
CA SER A 73 4.89 14.75 -4.51
C SER A 73 3.52 15.44 -4.56
N PHE A 74 3.31 16.41 -3.66
CA PHE A 74 2.09 17.22 -3.63
C PHE A 74 1.83 17.93 -4.95
N ASP A 75 2.88 18.43 -5.61
CA ASP A 75 2.76 19.21 -6.85
C ASP A 75 2.46 18.36 -8.09
N ASN A 76 2.89 17.09 -8.09
CA ASN A 76 2.90 16.26 -9.30
C ASN A 76 1.94 15.05 -9.24
N VAL A 77 1.22 14.84 -8.14
CA VAL A 77 0.38 13.65 -7.92
C VAL A 77 -0.62 13.38 -9.05
N GLN A 78 -1.19 14.42 -9.65
CA GLN A 78 -2.13 14.28 -10.77
C GLN A 78 -1.44 13.74 -12.03
N ASN A 79 -0.24 14.27 -12.34
CA ASN A 79 0.56 13.83 -13.48
C ASN A 79 1.02 12.38 -13.29
N VAL A 80 1.50 12.04 -12.08
CA VAL A 80 1.88 10.68 -11.71
C VAL A 80 0.68 9.73 -11.84
N ALA A 81 -0.53 10.15 -11.45
CA ALA A 81 -1.73 9.33 -11.61
C ALA A 81 -2.05 9.04 -13.09
N VAL A 82 -1.89 10.02 -13.97
CA VAL A 82 -2.04 9.80 -15.43
C VAL A 82 -1.03 8.77 -15.94
N GLU A 83 0.23 8.86 -15.50
CA GLU A 83 1.26 7.89 -15.87
C GLU A 83 0.96 6.49 -15.32
N VAL A 84 0.46 6.38 -14.09
CA VAL A 84 -0.03 5.11 -13.52
C VAL A 84 -1.11 4.50 -14.41
N PHE A 85 -2.06 5.28 -14.93
CA PHE A 85 -3.12 4.77 -15.81
C PHE A 85 -2.64 4.39 -17.22
N ARG A 86 -1.45 4.84 -17.66
CA ARG A 86 -0.83 4.36 -18.90
C ARG A 86 -0.26 2.95 -18.76
N GLU A 87 0.04 2.54 -17.54
CA GLU A 87 0.53 1.20 -17.22
C GLU A 87 -0.61 0.22 -16.96
N ASN A 88 -0.32 -1.09 -17.05
CA ASN A 88 -1.32 -2.13 -16.79
C ASN A 88 -1.55 -2.33 -15.27
N VAL A 89 -2.25 -1.39 -14.64
CA VAL A 89 -2.58 -1.40 -13.20
C VAL A 89 -3.47 -2.60 -12.84
N VAL A 90 -4.32 -3.09 -13.74
CA VAL A 90 -5.19 -4.24 -13.45
C VAL A 90 -4.35 -5.50 -13.23
N ARG A 91 -3.36 -5.75 -14.10
CA ARG A 91 -2.37 -6.83 -13.95
C ARG A 91 -1.40 -6.56 -12.79
N GLY A 92 -0.94 -5.32 -12.66
CA GLY A 92 0.08 -4.89 -11.71
C GLY A 92 -0.42 -4.38 -10.36
N ARG A 93 -1.70 -4.52 -10.00
CA ARG A 93 -2.29 -3.92 -8.78
C ARG A 93 -1.53 -4.27 -7.50
N GLY A 94 -1.02 -5.50 -7.43
CA GLY A 94 -0.20 -5.96 -6.31
C GLY A 94 1.13 -5.22 -6.26
N LEU A 95 1.81 -5.05 -7.40
CA LEU A 95 3.06 -4.32 -7.52
C LEU A 95 2.87 -2.84 -7.16
N PHE A 96 1.79 -2.22 -7.64
CA PHE A 96 1.45 -0.84 -7.31
C PHE A 96 1.25 -0.65 -5.81
N CYS A 97 0.42 -1.49 -5.17
CA CYS A 97 0.22 -1.41 -3.72
C CYS A 97 1.52 -1.65 -2.95
N ASP A 98 2.32 -2.62 -3.39
CA ASP A 98 3.60 -2.97 -2.75
C ASP A 98 4.66 -1.88 -2.90
N ALA A 99 4.67 -1.16 -4.01
CA ALA A 99 5.55 -0.01 -4.23
C ALA A 99 5.20 1.11 -3.25
N LEU A 100 3.92 1.51 -3.18
CA LEU A 100 3.48 2.57 -2.28
C LEU A 100 3.69 2.23 -0.80
N LEU A 101 3.34 1.00 -0.38
CA LEU A 101 3.53 0.58 1.00
C LEU A 101 5.01 0.61 1.38
N ARG A 102 5.91 0.14 0.51
CA ARG A 102 7.35 0.18 0.78
C ARG A 102 7.88 1.61 0.84
N THR A 103 7.54 2.46 -0.14
CA THR A 103 8.00 3.85 -0.17
C THR A 103 7.48 4.64 1.05
N GLN A 104 6.24 4.39 1.49
CA GLN A 104 5.66 5.03 2.66
C GLN A 104 6.40 4.71 3.96
N GLN A 105 6.92 3.50 4.11
CA GLN A 105 7.73 3.15 5.29
C GLN A 105 9.01 3.98 5.41
N PHE A 106 9.59 4.39 4.28
CA PHE A 106 10.77 5.26 4.27
C PHE A 106 10.40 6.74 4.40
N ASN A 107 9.24 7.14 3.88
CA ASN A 107 8.78 8.54 3.86
C ASN A 107 7.37 8.68 4.44
N PRO A 108 7.18 8.56 5.78
CA PRO A 108 5.86 8.62 6.40
C PRO A 108 5.24 10.03 6.33
N GLU A 109 6.04 11.10 6.26
CA GLU A 109 5.55 12.49 6.21
C GLU A 109 4.71 12.81 4.96
N VAL A 110 4.92 12.07 3.86
CA VAL A 110 4.19 12.27 2.60
C VAL A 110 3.06 11.26 2.41
N THR A 111 2.61 10.61 3.49
CA THR A 111 1.55 9.58 3.44
C THR A 111 0.26 10.10 2.80
N GLN A 112 -0.08 11.38 3.01
CA GLN A 112 -1.21 12.03 2.37
C GLN A 112 -1.11 12.00 0.83
N VAL A 113 0.09 12.16 0.26
CA VAL A 113 0.28 12.11 -1.20
C VAL A 113 0.01 10.71 -1.74
N PHE A 114 0.50 9.67 -1.05
CA PHE A 114 0.24 8.28 -1.43
C PHE A 114 -1.26 7.95 -1.35
N ALA A 115 -1.94 8.40 -0.29
CA ALA A 115 -3.39 8.24 -0.17
C ALA A 115 -4.15 8.95 -1.29
N ALA A 116 -3.72 10.15 -1.70
CA ALA A 116 -4.34 10.89 -2.80
C ALA A 116 -4.20 10.13 -4.13
N LEU A 117 -3.01 9.59 -4.40
CA LEU A 117 -2.79 8.75 -5.57
C LEU A 117 -3.69 7.50 -5.55
N VAL A 118 -3.78 6.81 -4.41
CA VAL A 118 -4.68 5.65 -4.25
C VAL A 118 -6.14 6.06 -4.45
N ALA A 119 -6.57 7.22 -3.95
CA ALA A 119 -7.95 7.70 -4.12
C ALA A 119 -8.30 7.98 -5.58
N ILE A 120 -7.39 8.61 -6.33
CA ILE A 120 -7.56 8.84 -7.77
C ILE A 120 -7.70 7.50 -8.51
N VAL A 121 -6.82 6.53 -8.23
CA VAL A 121 -6.86 5.20 -8.83
C VAL A 121 -8.14 4.45 -8.43
N ASN A 122 -8.56 4.54 -7.17
CA ASN A 122 -9.73 3.86 -6.63
C ASN A 122 -11.03 4.28 -7.32
N ARG A 123 -11.15 5.56 -7.74
CA ARG A 123 -12.32 6.05 -8.48
C ARG A 123 -12.51 5.35 -9.83
N LYS A 124 -11.45 4.83 -10.45
CA LYS A 124 -11.50 4.12 -11.73
C LYS A 124 -11.42 2.60 -11.56
N ILE A 125 -10.61 2.13 -10.60
CA ILE A 125 -10.33 0.72 -10.37
C ILE A 125 -10.47 0.41 -8.87
N PRO A 126 -11.69 0.22 -8.34
CA PRO A 126 -11.94 0.04 -6.91
C PRO A 126 -11.22 -1.17 -6.28
N ARG A 127 -10.91 -2.18 -7.11
CA ARG A 127 -10.15 -3.37 -6.69
C ARG A 127 -8.75 -3.02 -6.15
N VAL A 128 -8.17 -1.90 -6.58
CA VAL A 128 -6.87 -1.42 -6.08
C VAL A 128 -7.01 -0.88 -4.65
N GLY A 129 -8.01 -0.03 -4.39
CA GLY A 129 -8.28 0.49 -3.04
C GLY A 129 -8.58 -0.64 -2.05
N LEU A 130 -9.41 -1.61 -2.45
CA LEU A 130 -9.69 -2.80 -1.63
C LEU A 130 -8.43 -3.61 -1.33
N LEU A 131 -7.54 -3.81 -2.31
CA LEU A 131 -6.28 -4.53 -2.10
C LEU A 131 -5.34 -3.77 -1.16
N MET A 132 -5.27 -2.44 -1.31
CA MET A 132 -4.48 -1.58 -0.45
C MET A 132 -4.93 -1.68 1.01
N LEU A 133 -6.23 -1.53 1.27
CA LEU A 133 -6.81 -1.64 2.61
C LEU A 133 -6.56 -3.02 3.23
N LYS A 134 -6.76 -4.11 2.46
CA LYS A 134 -6.46 -5.47 2.95
C LYS A 134 -5.01 -5.63 3.37
N ARG A 135 -4.05 -5.09 2.61
CA ARG A 135 -2.63 -5.15 2.94
C ARG A 135 -2.27 -4.30 4.15
N LEU A 136 -2.86 -3.11 4.27
CA LEU A 136 -2.69 -2.24 5.45
C LEU A 136 -3.17 -2.95 6.71
N VAL A 137 -4.39 -3.51 6.71
CA VAL A 137 -4.94 -4.21 7.89
C VAL A 137 -4.10 -5.43 8.28
N VAL A 138 -3.67 -6.26 7.32
CA VAL A 138 -2.79 -7.40 7.60
C VAL A 138 -1.44 -6.93 8.13
N GLY A 139 -0.87 -5.89 7.52
CA GLY A 139 0.41 -5.30 7.91
C GLY A 139 0.35 -4.64 9.30
N TRP A 140 -0.78 -4.02 9.64
CA TRP A 140 -1.07 -3.43 10.95
C TRP A 140 -1.04 -4.50 12.03
N ARG A 141 -1.82 -5.58 11.88
CA ARG A 141 -1.89 -6.69 12.85
C ARG A 141 -0.53 -7.32 13.11
N GLN A 142 0.27 -7.51 12.06
CA GLN A 142 1.61 -8.09 12.18
C GLN A 142 2.55 -7.18 12.97
N ARG A 143 2.49 -5.86 12.75
CA ARG A 143 3.33 -4.87 13.43
C ARG A 143 2.89 -4.68 14.88
N TYR A 144 1.58 -4.63 15.13
CA TYR A 144 1.01 -4.55 16.47
C TYR A 144 1.43 -5.75 17.33
N ARG A 145 1.33 -6.98 16.79
CA ARG A 145 1.81 -8.19 17.48
C ARG A 145 3.32 -8.17 17.78
N ARG A 146 4.11 -7.55 16.90
CA ARG A 146 5.57 -7.41 17.07
C ARG A 146 5.97 -6.21 17.93
N ARG A 147 5.00 -5.40 18.38
CA ARG A 147 5.22 -4.14 19.12
C ARG A 147 6.10 -3.15 18.35
N ASP A 148 5.98 -3.13 17.03
CA ASP A 148 6.60 -2.11 16.17
C ASP A 148 5.69 -0.88 16.10
N TRP A 149 5.73 -0.05 17.15
CA TRP A 149 4.83 1.10 17.31
C TRP A 149 4.97 2.12 16.19
N ASN A 150 6.19 2.36 15.69
CA ASN A 150 6.42 3.25 14.56
C ASN A 150 5.76 2.71 13.29
N GLY A 151 5.91 1.42 13.03
CA GLY A 151 5.25 0.77 11.92
C GLY A 151 3.71 0.80 12.04
N VAL A 152 3.17 0.63 13.25
CA VAL A 152 1.73 0.75 13.51
C VAL A 152 1.25 2.17 13.23
N ARG A 153 1.94 3.18 13.78
CA ARG A 153 1.64 4.60 13.57
C ARG A 153 1.59 4.96 12.09
N ASN A 154 2.57 4.51 11.32
CA ASN A 154 2.64 4.74 9.87
C ASN A 154 1.42 4.15 9.14
N VAL A 155 0.92 2.99 9.58
CA VAL A 155 -0.26 2.37 8.99
C VAL A 155 -1.54 3.10 9.42
N ASN A 156 -1.68 3.49 10.69
CA ASN A 156 -2.83 4.26 11.20
C ASN A 156 -3.00 5.56 10.41
N ILE A 157 -1.91 6.34 10.27
CA ILE A 157 -1.92 7.59 9.51
C ILE A 157 -2.33 7.35 8.05
N PHE A 158 -1.86 6.27 7.43
CA PHE A 158 -2.24 5.94 6.05
C PHE A 158 -3.72 5.57 5.93
N VAL A 159 -4.24 4.75 6.84
CA VAL A 159 -5.67 4.42 6.88
C VAL A 159 -6.51 5.67 7.12
N GLY A 160 -6.10 6.55 8.04
CA GLY A 160 -6.75 7.83 8.31
C GLY A 160 -6.85 8.71 7.06
N HIS A 161 -5.74 8.91 6.33
CA HIS A 161 -5.77 9.67 5.07
C HIS A 161 -6.65 9.01 3.99
N LEU A 162 -6.69 7.67 3.90
CA LEU A 162 -7.59 6.97 2.99
C LEU A 162 -9.07 7.17 3.36
N TYR A 163 -9.40 7.26 4.64
CA TYR A 163 -10.74 7.64 5.11
C TYR A 163 -11.08 9.08 4.73
N CYS A 164 -10.17 10.02 4.97
CA CYS A 164 -10.34 11.43 4.60
C CYS A 164 -10.67 11.60 3.10
N MET A 165 -10.11 10.73 2.25
CA MET A 165 -10.30 10.75 0.80
C MET A 165 -11.44 9.85 0.28
N ASN A 166 -12.32 9.37 1.16
CA ASN A 166 -13.46 8.51 0.81
C ASN A 166 -13.07 7.19 0.12
N VAL A 167 -11.89 6.63 0.44
CA VAL A 167 -11.48 5.30 -0.02
C VAL A 167 -11.92 4.21 0.97
N CYS A 168 -11.89 4.55 2.26
CA CYS A 168 -12.23 3.65 3.36
C CYS A 168 -13.53 4.08 4.06
N SER A 169 -14.27 3.12 4.59
CA SER A 169 -15.40 3.38 5.49
C SER A 169 -14.92 3.72 6.90
N GLU A 170 -15.69 4.54 7.60
CA GLU A 170 -15.46 4.95 8.99
C GLU A 170 -15.24 3.76 9.93
N GLY A 171 -16.01 2.67 9.78
CA GLY A 171 -15.93 1.51 10.67
C GLY A 171 -14.56 0.84 10.76
N ILE A 172 -13.69 0.98 9.74
CA ILE A 172 -12.32 0.45 9.82
C ILE A 172 -11.46 1.32 10.73
N VAL A 173 -11.60 2.64 10.64
CA VAL A 173 -10.85 3.60 11.48
C VAL A 173 -11.27 3.44 12.94
N LEU A 174 -12.59 3.40 13.19
CA LEU A 174 -13.11 3.18 14.54
C LEU A 174 -12.68 1.83 15.12
N ALA A 175 -12.66 0.77 14.31
CA ALA A 175 -12.20 -0.54 14.77
C ALA A 175 -10.71 -0.55 15.14
N ILE A 176 -9.87 0.24 14.44
CA ILE A 176 -8.46 0.38 14.81
C ILE A 176 -8.34 1.15 16.12
N ILE A 177 -9.04 2.29 16.28
CA ILE A 177 -9.03 3.08 17.52
C ILE A 177 -9.53 2.24 18.72
N ASP A 178 -10.63 1.51 18.54
CA ASP A 178 -11.18 0.60 19.55
C ASP A 178 -10.15 -0.47 19.95
N GLU A 179 -9.43 -1.06 18.99
CA GLU A 179 -8.41 -2.07 19.26
C GLU A 179 -7.24 -1.53 20.13
N HIS A 180 -6.91 -0.24 20.06
CA HIS A 180 -5.89 0.38 20.92
C HIS A 180 -6.42 0.69 22.33
N LEU A 181 -7.71 1.00 22.47
CA LEU A 181 -8.30 1.52 23.71
C LEU A 181 -9.14 0.50 24.49
N LYS A 182 -9.44 -0.66 23.90
CA LYS A 182 -10.33 -1.67 24.50
C LYS A 182 -9.75 -2.36 25.75
N ASP A 183 -8.42 -2.49 25.84
CA ASP A 183 -7.79 -3.26 26.91
C ASP A 183 -7.56 -2.38 28.14
N LEU A 184 -7.97 -2.88 29.31
CA LEU A 184 -7.79 -2.20 30.61
C LEU A 184 -6.31 -1.96 30.98
N SER A 185 -5.38 -2.66 30.32
CA SER A 185 -3.93 -2.48 30.42
C SER A 185 -3.36 -1.62 29.28
N CYS A 186 -4.13 -0.65 28.79
CA CYS A 186 -3.71 0.28 27.74
C CYS A 186 -2.36 0.91 28.10
N THR A 187 -1.37 0.80 27.21
CA THR A 187 -0.06 1.41 27.40
C THR A 187 -0.03 2.83 26.86
N ASP A 188 0.91 3.66 27.34
CA ASP A 188 1.07 5.03 26.82
C ASP A 188 1.23 5.05 25.29
N HIS A 189 1.89 4.04 24.71
CA HIS A 189 2.02 3.89 23.26
C HIS A 189 0.68 3.64 22.56
N ASP A 190 -0.22 2.86 23.15
CA ASP A 190 -1.55 2.61 22.56
C ASP A 190 -2.37 3.91 22.52
N VAL A 191 -2.28 4.71 23.59
CA VAL A 191 -2.91 6.04 23.67
C VAL A 191 -2.32 6.99 22.62
N ASP A 192 -0.99 7.08 22.52
CA ASP A 192 -0.31 7.92 21.53
C ASP A 192 -0.70 7.56 20.09
N LEU A 193 -0.83 6.26 19.80
CA LEU A 193 -1.25 5.76 18.50
C LEU A 193 -2.71 6.11 18.18
N ALA A 194 -3.60 6.02 19.17
CA ALA A 194 -5.00 6.41 19.03
C ALA A 194 -5.12 7.92 18.80
N ILE A 195 -4.41 8.74 19.58
CA ILE A 195 -4.37 10.21 19.41
C ILE A 195 -3.88 10.56 18.00
N ALA A 196 -2.77 9.95 17.55
CA ALA A 196 -2.23 10.22 16.22
C ALA A 196 -3.19 9.88 15.08
N GLU A 197 -4.01 8.83 15.23
CA GLU A 197 -5.03 8.48 14.25
C GLU A 197 -6.21 9.46 14.30
N ILE A 198 -6.70 9.77 15.50
CA ILE A 198 -7.80 10.70 15.74
C ILE A 198 -7.46 12.08 15.17
N ASP A 199 -6.26 12.61 15.41
CA ASP A 199 -5.84 13.92 14.91
C ASP A 199 -5.98 14.06 13.39
N VAL A 200 -5.74 12.97 12.64
CA VAL A 200 -5.85 12.96 11.18
C VAL A 200 -7.31 12.94 10.72
N VAL A 201 -8.17 12.18 11.40
CA VAL A 201 -9.54 11.88 10.93
C VAL A 201 -10.61 12.77 11.57
N PHE A 202 -10.33 13.37 12.73
CA PHE A 202 -11.30 14.05 13.59
C PHE A 202 -12.13 15.07 12.84
N ARG A 203 -11.48 15.97 12.09
CA ARG A 203 -12.17 16.99 11.28
C ARG A 203 -13.17 16.35 10.31
N VAL A 204 -12.76 15.31 9.59
CA VAL A 204 -13.59 14.67 8.57
C VAL A 204 -14.70 13.80 9.18
N MET A 205 -14.47 13.23 10.36
CA MET A 205 -15.52 12.52 11.11
C MET A 205 -16.61 13.46 11.60
N MET A 206 -16.26 14.65 12.09
CA MET A 206 -17.23 15.62 12.62
C MET A 206 -18.09 16.29 11.54
N GLU A 207 -17.61 16.35 10.30
CA GLU A 207 -18.29 16.99 9.17
C GLU A 207 -19.25 16.05 8.41
N ARG A 208 -19.27 14.75 8.72
CA ARG A 208 -20.05 13.72 8.01
C ARG A 208 -21.21 13.19 8.84
#